data_AF-A0A7S4KCT5-F1
#
_entry.id   AF-A0A7S4KCT5-F1
#
_cell.length_a   1.000
_cell.length_b   1.000
_cell.length_c   1.000
_cell.angle_alpha   90.00
_cell.angle_beta   90.00
_cell.angle_gamma   90.00
#
_symmetry.space_group_name_H-M   'P 1'
#
loop_
_entity.id
_entity.type
_entity.pdbx_description
1 polymer ?
#
loop_
_entity_poly.entity_id
_entity_poly.type
_entity_poly.pdbx_seq_one_letter_code
_entity_poly.pdbx_strand_id
1 'polypeptide(L)'
;AEHGVESQDRGKSPPSPRIQSLNKLANVDSNSPWYHDTLFLTAHTMPKTENEDRREADSATEEFFGCRCPVRVDYPPRDLRTDLWSEDDFVWGEALFGHYQSLVQPVLESIGPFSASSDVAEEVKSCPLCIPRLIHFIWLGTGPVPPHPNISASKKKGGKHDESCSRRTWNGAMGSWAEYHSESSGWRIQVWTNESLAELRKSQPPLVNDAALDYAISIENYGMASDILRLELLHRFGGLYVDIDYLCLGSLEDFHHSFEFYCGCSNTGCVEINNGLVGSRPDHPLLKNMMDEIHLWFKKSDFLVGEEEFAPRSESVSFLSSFLDVESASALKEAGTLQKLPTNSDVITQTGPGLLTRTISRMIVLKADKEELDLSFDPGLVAVLPSSYFHPFPNHLRKNLAENTDFLDQVKKFIVPTETKALHLWGCSWQK
;
A
#
# COMPACT_ATOMS: atom_id res chain seq x y z
N ALA A 1 -11.89 46.20 57.90
CA ALA A 1 -12.57 44.90 57.83
C ALA A 1 -12.41 44.40 56.40
N GLU A 2 -11.34 43.65 56.15
CA GLU A 2 -11.07 43.06 54.84
C GLU A 2 -11.09 41.55 55.03
N HIS A 3 -12.01 40.91 54.30
CA HIS A 3 -12.18 39.47 54.23
C HIS A 3 -11.13 38.88 53.28
N GLY A 4 -10.52 37.78 53.70
CA GLY A 4 -9.67 36.95 52.86
C GLY A 4 -10.47 36.22 51.77
N VAL A 5 -9.80 35.98 50.64
CA VAL A 5 -10.26 35.06 49.60
C VAL A 5 -9.11 34.09 49.32
N GLU A 6 -9.35 32.82 49.63
CA GLU A 6 -8.51 31.69 49.26
C GLU A 6 -8.41 31.57 47.73
N SER A 7 -7.18 31.50 47.21
CA SER A 7 -6.91 31.19 45.81
C SER A 7 -7.03 29.67 45.60
N GLN A 8 -8.13 29.22 45.00
CA GLN A 8 -8.26 27.87 44.47
C GLN A 8 -7.26 27.63 43.33
N ASP A 9 -6.44 26.59 43.51
CA ASP A 9 -5.55 26.02 42.50
C ASP A 9 -6.39 25.47 41.35
N ARG A 10 -6.41 26.17 40.20
CA ARG A 10 -7.06 25.68 38.98
C ARG A 10 -6.13 24.63 38.35
N GLY A 11 -6.36 23.37 38.70
CA GLY A 11 -5.74 22.23 38.04
C GLY A 11 -5.85 22.37 36.53
N LYS A 12 -4.70 22.35 35.84
CA LYS A 12 -4.63 22.36 34.37
C LYS A 12 -5.42 21.15 33.86
N SER A 13 -6.41 21.40 33.02
CA SER A 13 -7.11 20.35 32.28
C SER A 13 -6.09 19.50 31.51
N PRO A 14 -6.25 18.17 31.45
CA PRO A 14 -5.36 17.34 30.66
C PRO A 14 -5.40 17.80 29.20
N PRO A 15 -4.25 17.73 28.48
CA PRO A 15 -4.20 18.10 27.07
C PRO A 15 -5.22 17.31 26.25
N SER A 16 -5.71 17.88 25.15
CA SER A 16 -6.66 17.18 24.27
C SER A 16 -6.07 15.84 23.80
N PRO A 17 -6.90 14.82 23.48
CA PRO A 17 -6.41 13.53 23.00
C PRO A 17 -5.40 13.65 21.86
N ARG A 18 -5.68 14.55 20.90
CA ARG A 18 -4.77 14.91 19.81
C ARG A 18 -3.39 15.36 20.30
N ILE A 19 -3.32 16.28 21.27
CA ILE A 19 -2.04 16.75 21.84
C ILE A 19 -1.30 15.63 22.59
N GLN A 20 -2.04 14.71 23.23
CA GLN A 20 -1.43 13.54 23.88
C GLN A 20 -0.82 12.56 22.87
N SER A 21 -1.52 12.26 21.77
CA SER A 21 -1.05 11.42 20.67
C SER A 21 0.24 11.96 20.05
N LEU A 22 0.25 13.27 19.77
CA LEU A 22 1.39 13.99 19.20
C LEU A 22 2.63 13.92 20.09
N ASN A 23 2.45 14.11 21.41
CA ASN A 23 3.57 14.04 22.36
C ASN A 23 4.18 12.63 22.45
N LYS A 24 3.40 11.56 22.24
CA LYS A 24 3.96 10.20 22.22
C LYS A 24 4.77 9.93 20.95
N LEU A 25 4.21 10.31 19.80
CA LEU A 25 4.86 10.12 18.50
C LEU A 25 6.15 10.96 18.37
N ALA A 26 6.22 12.13 19.03
CA ALA A 26 7.40 13.01 18.99
C ALA A 26 8.61 12.47 19.77
N ASN A 27 8.40 11.46 20.62
CA ASN A 27 9.43 10.86 21.47
C ASN A 27 9.92 9.50 20.95
N VAL A 28 9.64 9.17 19.68
CA VAL A 28 10.12 7.92 19.06
C VAL A 28 11.63 8.01 18.81
N ASP A 29 12.35 6.95 19.20
CA ASP A 29 13.81 6.83 19.02
C ASP A 29 14.20 7.03 17.55
N SER A 30 15.28 7.78 17.30
CA SER A 30 15.82 8.03 15.97
C SER A 30 16.38 6.78 15.26
N ASN A 31 16.56 5.69 16.00
CA ASN A 31 16.90 4.38 15.46
C ASN A 31 15.66 3.51 15.20
N SER A 32 14.44 3.99 15.48
CA SER A 32 13.22 3.24 15.22
C SER A 32 12.94 3.17 13.71
N PRO A 33 12.51 2.01 13.18
CA PRO A 33 11.90 1.89 11.86
C PRO A 33 10.79 2.91 11.57
N TRP A 34 10.05 3.30 12.61
CA TRP A 34 8.97 4.28 12.54
C TRP A 34 9.46 5.71 12.67
N TYR A 35 10.75 5.98 12.88
CA TYR A 35 11.24 7.36 13.08
C TYR A 35 10.82 8.28 11.94
N HIS A 36 10.95 7.81 10.69
CA HIS A 36 10.47 8.57 9.55
C HIS A 36 8.95 8.70 9.55
N ASP A 37 8.21 7.59 9.71
CA ASP A 37 6.74 7.54 9.77
C ASP A 37 6.14 8.44 10.89
N THR A 38 6.84 8.59 12.00
CA THR A 38 6.47 9.37 13.19
C THR A 38 6.88 10.84 13.08
N LEU A 39 7.95 11.18 12.34
CA LEU A 39 8.24 12.56 11.94
C LEU A 39 7.08 13.13 11.09
N PHE A 40 6.47 12.33 10.21
CA PHE A 40 5.26 12.75 9.47
C PHE A 40 4.08 13.01 10.42
N LEU A 41 3.94 12.24 11.50
CA LEU A 41 2.86 12.41 12.47
C LEU A 41 3.09 13.55 13.47
N THR A 42 4.29 14.15 13.55
CA THR A 42 4.67 15.10 14.61
C THR A 42 5.11 16.48 14.10
N ALA A 43 5.49 16.59 12.82
CA ALA A 43 6.01 17.84 12.24
C ALA A 43 5.02 19.02 12.18
N HIS A 44 3.75 18.85 12.56
CA HIS A 44 2.70 19.89 12.51
C HIS A 44 2.35 20.55 13.85
N THR A 45 3.06 20.24 14.95
CA THR A 45 2.73 20.81 16.27
C THR A 45 3.64 21.92 16.77
N MET A 46 4.71 22.26 16.03
CA MET A 46 5.41 23.52 16.32
C MET A 46 4.45 24.65 15.95
N PRO A 47 4.03 25.51 16.91
CA PRO A 47 3.17 26.64 16.58
C PRO A 47 3.84 27.43 15.48
N LYS A 48 3.10 27.70 14.39
CA LYS A 48 3.54 28.65 13.36
C LYS A 48 3.62 30.01 14.05
N THR A 49 4.77 30.35 14.62
CA THR A 49 5.04 31.72 15.03
C THR A 49 5.05 32.55 13.76
N GLU A 50 4.17 33.53 13.70
CA GLU A 50 4.10 34.48 12.61
C GLU A 50 5.43 35.22 12.52
N ASN A 51 6.08 35.09 11.36
CA ASN A 51 7.23 35.84 10.89
C ASN A 51 8.53 35.72 11.72
N GLU A 52 9.62 35.48 10.98
CA GLU A 52 11.01 35.54 11.46
C GLU A 52 11.42 34.39 12.40
N ASP A 53 11.64 33.20 11.81
CA ASP A 53 12.93 32.48 11.89
C ASP A 53 12.78 31.00 11.54
N ARG A 54 12.72 30.72 10.22
CA ARG A 54 12.91 29.35 9.70
C ARG A 54 14.32 28.79 9.98
N ARG A 55 15.28 29.64 10.40
CA ARG A 55 16.64 29.21 10.75
C ARG A 55 16.78 28.73 12.19
N GLU A 56 15.89 29.13 13.10
CA GLU A 56 15.90 28.62 14.49
C GLU A 56 15.19 27.26 14.63
N ALA A 57 14.23 26.94 13.75
CA ALA A 57 13.60 25.61 13.71
C ALA A 57 14.59 24.50 13.27
N ASP A 58 15.54 24.85 12.39
CA ASP A 58 16.61 23.95 11.94
C ASP A 58 17.70 23.76 13.03
N SER A 59 17.95 24.76 13.89
CA SER A 59 18.90 24.61 15.00
C SER A 59 18.29 23.93 16.23
N ALA A 60 17.00 24.14 16.50
CA ALA A 60 16.29 23.49 17.61
C ALA A 60 16.09 21.98 17.39
N THR A 61 16.04 21.53 16.13
CA THR A 61 16.03 20.10 15.78
C THR A 61 17.42 19.44 15.87
N GLU A 62 18.51 20.20 15.83
CA GLU A 62 19.87 19.67 16.06
C GLU A 62 20.24 19.57 17.55
N GLU A 63 19.75 20.48 18.39
CA GLU A 63 20.08 20.52 19.83
C GLU A 63 19.22 19.57 20.70
N PHE A 64 18.00 19.22 20.26
CA PHE A 64 17.06 18.39 21.03
C PHE A 64 17.25 16.88 20.86
N PHE A 65 17.78 16.42 19.72
CA PHE A 65 17.83 14.99 19.33
C PHE A 65 19.22 14.34 19.44
N GLY A 66 20.06 14.81 20.37
CA GLY A 66 21.48 14.44 20.48
C GLY A 66 21.79 12.93 20.54
N CYS A 67 21.85 12.25 19.39
CA CYS A 67 22.61 11.03 19.11
C CYS A 67 22.62 10.73 17.59
N ARG A 68 23.78 10.33 17.05
CA ARG A 68 24.00 10.09 15.62
C ARG A 68 23.57 8.68 15.21
N CYS A 69 22.54 8.57 14.37
CA CYS A 69 22.27 7.34 13.61
C CYS A 69 23.23 7.26 12.39
N PRO A 70 23.83 6.10 12.05
CA PRO A 70 24.92 6.03 11.06
C PRO A 70 24.51 6.22 9.59
N VAL A 71 23.22 6.25 9.26
CA VAL A 71 22.76 6.41 7.87
C VAL A 71 21.55 7.35 7.83
N ARG A 72 21.79 8.67 7.99
CA ARG A 72 20.80 9.66 7.60
C ARG A 72 20.75 9.70 6.07
N VAL A 73 19.69 9.15 5.50
CA VAL A 73 19.24 9.60 4.18
C VAL A 73 18.61 10.96 4.43
N ASP A 74 19.22 12.03 3.92
CA ASP A 74 18.60 13.35 3.97
C ASP A 74 17.34 13.32 3.12
N TYR A 75 16.19 13.12 3.78
CA TYR A 75 14.90 13.17 3.12
C TYR A 75 14.61 14.65 2.79
N PRO A 76 14.38 14.99 1.52
CA PRO A 76 14.01 16.34 1.16
C PRO A 76 12.66 16.70 1.81
N PRO A 77 12.48 17.98 2.19
CA PRO A 77 11.24 18.44 2.80
C PRO A 77 10.06 18.22 1.86
N ARG A 78 8.92 17.85 2.46
CA ARG A 78 7.70 17.49 1.75
C ARG A 78 6.48 18.01 2.50
N ASP A 79 5.49 18.47 1.75
CA ASP A 79 4.17 18.86 2.30
C ASP A 79 3.40 17.63 2.78
N LEU A 80 2.85 17.74 3.99
CA LEU A 80 2.01 16.72 4.62
C LEU A 80 0.55 17.00 4.35
N ARG A 81 -0.22 15.93 4.10
CA ARG A 81 -1.66 15.99 3.89
C ARG A 81 -2.37 15.30 5.06
N THR A 82 -3.36 15.99 5.64
CA THR A 82 -4.22 15.48 6.73
C THR A 82 -5.67 15.47 6.29
N ASP A 83 -6.51 14.81 7.07
CA ASP A 83 -7.97 14.75 6.93
C ASP A 83 -8.40 14.12 5.59
N LEU A 84 -7.57 13.22 5.05
CA LEU A 84 -7.81 12.61 3.74
C LEU A 84 -8.93 11.56 3.78
N TRP A 85 -9.04 10.84 4.90
CA TRP A 85 -9.88 9.66 4.99
C TRP A 85 -11.11 9.81 5.88
N SER A 86 -11.51 11.05 6.18
CA SER A 86 -12.68 11.46 6.99
C SER A 86 -12.58 11.28 8.51
N GLU A 87 -11.61 10.51 9.01
CA GLU A 87 -11.31 10.37 10.44
C GLU A 87 -9.97 11.07 10.77
N ASP A 88 -9.68 11.28 12.06
CA ASP A 88 -8.46 11.98 12.47
C ASP A 88 -7.22 11.12 12.16
N ASP A 89 -6.53 11.44 11.06
CA ASP A 89 -5.33 10.73 10.59
C ASP A 89 -4.28 10.57 11.70
N PHE A 90 -4.19 11.49 12.67
CA PHE A 90 -3.25 11.36 13.79
C PHE A 90 -3.63 10.23 14.75
N VAL A 91 -4.93 10.02 14.98
CA VAL A 91 -5.43 8.92 15.82
C VAL A 91 -5.10 7.59 15.16
N TRP A 92 -5.29 7.49 13.85
CA TRP A 92 -4.91 6.29 13.09
C TRP A 92 -3.40 6.06 13.12
N GLY A 93 -2.60 7.11 12.91
CA GLY A 93 -1.14 7.03 12.99
C GLY A 93 -0.62 6.55 14.35
N GLU A 94 -1.11 7.13 15.46
CA GLU A 94 -0.73 6.69 16.82
C GLU A 94 -1.07 5.22 17.05
N ALA A 95 -2.24 4.80 16.61
CA ALA A 95 -2.69 3.46 16.88
C ALA A 95 -2.04 2.41 15.96
N LEU A 96 -1.72 2.74 14.70
CA LEU A 96 -0.88 1.89 13.85
C LEU A 96 0.53 1.72 14.44
N PHE A 97 1.10 2.80 14.96
CA PHE A 97 2.38 2.75 15.67
C PHE A 97 2.29 1.87 16.93
N GLY A 98 1.26 2.05 17.75
CA GLY A 98 1.03 1.24 18.94
C GLY A 98 0.81 -0.25 18.63
N HIS A 99 0.09 -0.55 17.55
CA HIS A 99 -0.10 -1.90 17.02
C HIS A 99 1.25 -2.53 16.65
N TYR A 100 2.06 -1.82 15.87
CA TYR A 100 3.39 -2.30 15.49
C TYR A 100 4.25 -2.59 16.72
N GLN A 101 4.39 -1.64 17.64
CA GLN A 101 5.26 -1.80 18.81
C GLN A 101 4.82 -2.95 19.72
N SER A 102 3.49 -3.13 19.87
CA SER A 102 2.96 -4.09 20.85
C SER A 102 2.86 -5.50 20.30
N LEU A 103 2.59 -5.65 18.99
CA LEU A 103 2.22 -6.93 18.39
C LEU A 103 3.15 -7.38 17.26
N VAL A 104 3.64 -6.46 16.43
CA VAL A 104 4.43 -6.81 15.24
C VAL A 104 5.93 -6.85 15.55
N GLN A 105 6.45 -5.82 16.21
CA GLN A 105 7.87 -5.68 16.53
C GLN A 105 8.41 -6.87 17.35
N PRO A 106 7.72 -7.36 18.40
CA PRO A 106 8.23 -8.52 19.16
C PRO A 106 8.34 -9.79 18.31
N VAL A 107 7.41 -9.99 17.36
CA VAL A 107 7.47 -11.10 16.41
C VAL A 107 8.71 -10.95 15.51
N LEU A 108 8.93 -9.77 14.95
CA LEU A 108 10.10 -9.50 14.11
C LEU A 108 11.43 -9.66 14.87
N GLU A 109 11.49 -9.23 16.13
CA GLU A 109 12.67 -9.41 16.99
C GLU A 109 12.93 -10.88 17.32
N SER A 110 11.87 -11.69 17.47
CA SER A 110 11.98 -13.13 17.76
C SER A 110 12.54 -13.95 16.59
N ILE A 111 12.31 -13.49 15.35
CA ILE A 111 12.88 -14.09 14.13
C ILE A 111 14.40 -13.85 14.06
N GLY A 112 14.90 -12.85 14.81
CA GLY A 112 16.32 -12.47 14.86
C GLY A 112 16.73 -11.59 13.67
N PRO A 113 17.95 -11.01 13.70
CA PRO A 113 18.47 -10.27 12.56
C PRO A 113 18.54 -11.21 11.36
N PHE A 114 18.09 -10.72 10.20
CA PHE A 114 17.90 -11.42 8.92
C PHE A 114 19.17 -12.08 8.31
N SER A 115 20.22 -12.31 9.10
CA SER A 115 21.48 -12.96 8.74
C SER A 115 22.07 -13.92 9.79
N ALA A 116 21.38 -14.28 10.88
CA ALA A 116 22.00 -15.05 11.97
C ALA A 116 21.41 -16.44 12.30
N SER A 117 22.24 -17.45 12.04
CA SER A 117 22.22 -18.85 12.52
C SER A 117 21.26 -19.86 11.86
N SER A 118 21.80 -21.05 11.58
CA SER A 118 21.14 -22.19 10.94
C SER A 118 20.01 -22.79 11.77
N ASP A 119 20.08 -22.66 13.09
CA ASP A 119 19.29 -23.50 14.00
C ASP A 119 17.87 -22.91 14.21
N VAL A 120 17.76 -21.58 14.31
CA VAL A 120 16.45 -20.88 14.36
C VAL A 120 15.75 -20.94 12.99
N ALA A 121 16.51 -20.84 11.90
CA ALA A 121 16.00 -20.97 10.55
C ALA A 121 15.47 -22.39 10.26
N GLU A 122 15.98 -23.43 10.93
CA GLU A 122 15.45 -24.80 10.83
C GLU A 122 14.15 -24.99 11.62
N GLU A 123 14.03 -24.39 12.80
CA GLU A 123 12.79 -24.43 13.60
C GLU A 123 11.65 -23.66 12.90
N VAL A 124 11.90 -22.46 12.35
CA VAL A 124 10.90 -21.69 11.58
C VAL A 124 10.47 -22.46 10.31
N LYS A 125 11.39 -23.14 9.63
CA LYS A 125 11.06 -24.00 8.47
C LYS A 125 10.17 -25.20 8.81
N SER A 126 10.11 -25.60 10.08
CA SER A 126 9.24 -26.69 10.54
C SER A 126 7.80 -26.26 10.83
N CYS A 127 7.57 -24.94 10.98
CA CYS A 127 6.23 -24.39 11.19
C CYS A 127 5.43 -24.42 9.87
N PRO A 128 4.13 -24.76 9.89
CA PRO A 128 3.31 -24.64 8.70
C PRO A 128 3.21 -23.17 8.26
N LEU A 129 3.30 -22.93 6.95
CA LEU A 129 3.11 -21.61 6.37
C LEU A 129 1.71 -21.09 6.68
N CYS A 130 1.63 -19.86 7.22
CA CYS A 130 0.38 -19.13 7.31
C CYS A 130 -0.05 -18.63 5.92
N ILE A 131 0.90 -18.10 5.15
CA ILE A 131 0.67 -17.55 3.81
C ILE A 131 1.31 -18.46 2.74
N PRO A 132 0.55 -18.93 1.74
CA PRO A 132 1.08 -19.76 0.65
C PRO A 132 2.25 -19.13 -0.10
N ARG A 133 3.21 -19.94 -0.57
CA ARG A 133 4.34 -19.51 -1.43
C ARG A 133 3.89 -19.23 -2.87
N LEU A 134 3.00 -18.27 -3.03
CA LEU A 134 2.40 -17.88 -4.31
C LEU A 134 2.51 -16.37 -4.47
N ILE A 135 3.15 -15.92 -5.55
CA ILE A 135 3.24 -14.50 -5.90
C ILE A 135 2.30 -14.22 -7.07
N HIS A 136 1.53 -13.15 -6.94
CA HIS A 136 0.59 -12.65 -7.93
C HIS A 136 1.06 -11.29 -8.45
N PHE A 137 1.29 -11.21 -9.75
CA PHE A 137 1.36 -9.95 -10.50
C PHE A 137 0.10 -9.81 -11.34
N ILE A 138 -0.35 -8.58 -11.59
CA ILE A 138 -1.47 -8.28 -12.49
C ILE A 138 -0.99 -7.36 -13.61
N TRP A 139 -1.29 -7.71 -14.85
CA TRP A 139 -1.09 -6.86 -16.01
C TRP A 139 -2.23 -7.07 -17.01
N LEU A 140 -3.21 -6.16 -16.95
CA LEU A 140 -4.41 -6.18 -17.77
C LEU A 140 -4.30 -5.17 -18.93
N GLY A 141 -5.04 -5.43 -20.00
CA GLY A 141 -5.02 -4.64 -21.22
C GLY A 141 -4.09 -5.22 -22.30
N THR A 142 -4.01 -4.53 -23.43
CA THR A 142 -3.27 -5.01 -24.63
C THR A 142 -1.84 -4.50 -24.72
N GLY A 143 -1.45 -3.56 -23.85
CA GLY A 143 -0.12 -2.97 -23.84
C GLY A 143 0.95 -3.95 -23.33
N PRO A 144 2.21 -3.85 -23.81
CA PRO A 144 3.30 -4.65 -23.26
C PRO A 144 3.59 -4.25 -21.81
N VAL A 145 4.09 -5.19 -21.01
CA VAL A 145 4.58 -4.90 -19.65
C VAL A 145 5.70 -3.84 -19.76
N PRO A 146 5.60 -2.72 -19.03
CA PRO A 146 6.57 -1.64 -19.10
C PRO A 146 7.93 -2.09 -18.56
N PRO A 147 9.03 -1.60 -19.15
CA PRO A 147 10.35 -1.91 -18.66
C PRO A 147 10.59 -1.24 -17.29
N HIS A 148 11.10 -2.02 -16.34
CA HIS A 148 11.62 -1.55 -15.07
C HIS A 148 12.99 -2.18 -14.84
N PRO A 149 13.95 -1.47 -14.25
CA PRO A 149 15.29 -2.00 -14.01
C PRO A 149 15.28 -3.06 -12.88
N ASN A 150 16.27 -3.94 -12.87
CA ASN A 150 16.58 -4.79 -11.71
C ASN A 150 17.85 -4.29 -11.03
N ILE A 151 17.82 -4.05 -9.71
CA ILE A 151 18.98 -3.61 -8.92
C ILE A 151 19.96 -4.74 -8.64
N SER A 152 19.50 -6.00 -8.52
CA SER A 152 20.37 -7.16 -8.26
C SER A 152 21.16 -7.60 -9.48
N ALA A 153 20.77 -7.15 -10.69
CA ALA A 153 21.44 -7.39 -11.96
C ALA A 153 22.78 -6.63 -12.10
N SER A 154 23.64 -6.75 -11.09
CA SER A 154 25.04 -6.39 -11.19
C SER A 154 25.77 -7.44 -12.05
N LYS A 155 26.03 -7.08 -13.32
CA LYS A 155 27.08 -7.62 -14.19
C LYS A 155 27.34 -9.15 -14.14
N LYS A 156 26.44 -9.97 -14.68
CA LYS A 156 26.88 -11.23 -15.33
C LYS A 156 27.07 -10.98 -16.82
N LYS A 157 28.23 -10.39 -17.19
CA LYS A 157 28.76 -10.52 -18.56
C LYS A 157 29.07 -12.01 -18.77
N GLY A 158 28.28 -12.70 -19.60
CA GLY A 158 28.67 -14.01 -20.14
C GLY A 158 27.74 -15.21 -19.88
N GLY A 159 26.52 -15.02 -19.38
CA GLY A 159 25.54 -16.11 -19.34
C GLY A 159 24.80 -16.22 -20.67
N LYS A 160 24.91 -17.37 -21.36
CA LYS A 160 24.05 -17.67 -22.52
C LYS A 160 22.58 -17.55 -22.09
N HIS A 161 21.81 -16.74 -22.80
CA HIS A 161 20.35 -16.74 -22.69
C HIS A 161 19.85 -18.16 -23.00
N ASP A 162 19.46 -18.89 -21.96
CA ASP A 162 18.79 -20.19 -22.12
C ASP A 162 17.38 -19.98 -22.73
N GLU A 163 17.25 -20.12 -24.04
CA GLU A 163 16.00 -19.92 -24.78
C GLU A 163 14.93 -21.01 -24.52
N SER A 164 15.16 -21.95 -23.58
CA SER A 164 14.29 -23.12 -23.40
C SER A 164 13.09 -22.93 -22.45
N CYS A 165 13.07 -21.88 -21.62
CA CYS A 165 11.83 -21.45 -20.97
C CYS A 165 11.18 -20.43 -21.90
N SER A 166 9.90 -20.59 -22.24
CA SER A 166 9.10 -19.55 -22.88
C SER A 166 9.15 -18.29 -22.02
N ARG A 167 10.17 -17.45 -22.21
CA ARG A 167 10.50 -16.33 -21.33
C ARG A 167 9.41 -15.28 -21.50
N ARG A 168 8.51 -15.32 -20.54
CA ARG A 168 7.49 -14.34 -20.23
C ARG A 168 8.05 -12.93 -20.35
N THR A 169 7.20 -12.03 -20.83
CA THR A 169 7.36 -10.58 -20.91
C THR A 169 7.52 -9.94 -19.52
N TRP A 170 8.48 -10.38 -18.72
CA TRP A 170 8.76 -9.83 -17.40
C TRP A 170 9.68 -8.63 -17.52
N ASN A 171 9.42 -7.62 -16.70
CA ASN A 171 10.36 -6.53 -16.49
C ASN A 171 11.40 -6.91 -15.42
N GLY A 172 12.41 -6.06 -15.20
CA GLY A 172 13.47 -6.32 -14.23
C GLY A 172 12.98 -6.37 -12.77
N ALA A 173 11.94 -5.59 -12.43
CA ALA A 173 11.32 -5.61 -11.11
C ALA A 173 10.68 -6.98 -10.82
N MET A 174 9.82 -7.48 -11.71
CA MET A 174 9.25 -8.83 -11.62
C MET A 174 10.33 -9.92 -11.59
N GLY A 175 11.40 -9.75 -12.39
CA GLY A 175 12.55 -10.66 -12.39
C GLY A 175 13.24 -10.77 -11.03
N SER A 176 13.39 -9.67 -10.29
CA SER A 176 14.02 -9.66 -8.96
C SER A 176 13.27 -10.53 -7.94
N TRP A 177 11.94 -10.65 -8.04
CA TRP A 177 11.16 -11.52 -7.17
C TRP A 177 11.48 -12.99 -7.36
N ALA A 178 11.69 -13.43 -8.61
CA ALA A 178 12.04 -14.82 -8.91
C ALA A 178 13.44 -15.21 -8.42
N GLU A 179 14.33 -14.24 -8.21
CA GLU A 179 15.66 -14.49 -7.65
C GLU A 179 15.59 -14.86 -6.16
N TYR A 180 14.72 -14.18 -5.40
CA TYR A 180 14.53 -14.45 -3.96
C TYR A 180 13.47 -15.53 -3.69
N HIS A 181 12.55 -15.77 -4.63
CA HIS A 181 11.41 -16.67 -4.50
C HIS A 181 11.38 -17.66 -5.67
N SER A 182 12.38 -18.54 -5.70
CA SER A 182 12.59 -19.49 -6.79
C SER A 182 11.66 -20.71 -6.72
N GLU A 183 11.36 -21.29 -7.88
CA GLU A 183 10.58 -22.53 -7.98
C GLU A 183 11.24 -23.71 -7.26
N SER A 184 12.57 -23.78 -7.27
CA SER A 184 13.33 -24.78 -6.50
C SER A 184 13.16 -24.64 -4.98
N SER A 185 12.74 -23.47 -4.51
CA SER A 185 12.41 -23.22 -3.10
C SER A 185 10.90 -23.37 -2.82
N GLY A 186 10.14 -23.91 -3.77
CA GLY A 186 8.71 -24.17 -3.66
C GLY A 186 7.80 -22.97 -3.92
N TRP A 187 8.35 -21.88 -4.46
CA TRP A 187 7.58 -20.68 -4.81
C TRP A 187 7.00 -20.76 -6.22
N ARG A 188 5.76 -20.28 -6.39
CA ARG A 188 5.14 -20.12 -7.70
C ARG A 188 4.85 -18.65 -7.97
N ILE A 189 5.18 -18.17 -9.16
CA ILE A 189 4.87 -16.81 -9.61
C ILE A 189 3.84 -16.88 -10.74
N GLN A 190 2.68 -16.27 -10.52
CA GLN A 190 1.59 -16.14 -11.48
C GLN A 190 1.45 -14.69 -11.93
N VAL A 191 1.44 -14.47 -13.24
CA VAL A 191 1.07 -13.17 -13.83
C VAL A 191 -0.33 -13.30 -14.40
N TRP A 192 -1.25 -12.47 -13.90
CA TRP A 192 -2.63 -12.42 -14.35
C TRP A 192 -2.78 -11.41 -15.48
N THR A 193 -3.26 -11.92 -16.61
CA THR A 193 -3.52 -11.23 -17.88
C THR A 193 -4.99 -11.39 -18.24
N ASN A 194 -5.45 -10.74 -19.31
CA ASN A 194 -6.80 -10.90 -19.82
C ASN A 194 -7.15 -12.38 -20.08
N GLU A 195 -6.21 -13.16 -20.61
CA GLU A 195 -6.40 -14.59 -20.92
C GLU A 195 -6.52 -15.45 -19.66
N SER A 196 -5.64 -15.23 -18.68
CA SER A 196 -5.68 -16.01 -17.42
C SER A 196 -6.83 -15.58 -16.51
N LEU A 197 -7.26 -14.32 -16.57
CA LEU A 197 -8.51 -13.88 -15.94
C LEU A 197 -9.73 -14.56 -16.58
N ALA A 198 -9.79 -14.65 -17.91
CA ALA A 198 -10.85 -15.37 -18.60
C ALA A 198 -10.89 -16.86 -18.22
N GLU A 199 -9.73 -17.48 -17.95
CA GLU A 199 -9.67 -18.84 -17.42
C GLU A 199 -10.11 -18.91 -15.95
N LEU A 200 -9.68 -17.97 -15.10
CA LEU A 200 -10.11 -17.88 -13.71
C LEU A 200 -11.64 -17.82 -13.56
N ARG A 201 -12.30 -17.06 -14.44
CA ARG A 201 -13.77 -16.92 -14.47
C ARG A 201 -14.52 -18.22 -14.74
N LYS A 202 -13.87 -19.22 -15.32
CA LYS A 202 -14.47 -20.56 -15.53
C LYS A 202 -14.42 -21.42 -14.25
N SER A 203 -13.62 -21.03 -13.26
CA SER A 203 -13.47 -21.76 -12.00
C SER A 203 -14.55 -21.36 -10.97
N GLN A 204 -14.84 -22.28 -10.04
CA GLN A 204 -15.77 -22.05 -8.93
C GLN A 204 -15.00 -21.80 -7.62
N PRO A 205 -15.52 -20.95 -6.71
CA PRO A 205 -16.70 -20.08 -6.87
C PRO A 205 -16.45 -18.95 -7.88
N PRO A 206 -17.49 -18.26 -8.40
CA PRO A 206 -17.30 -17.05 -9.22
C PRO A 206 -16.61 -15.94 -8.42
N LEU A 207 -16.08 -14.93 -9.12
CA LEU A 207 -15.53 -13.73 -8.48
C LEU A 207 -16.68 -12.92 -7.86
N VAL A 208 -16.51 -12.45 -6.63
CA VAL A 208 -17.55 -11.70 -5.90
C VAL A 208 -17.82 -10.37 -6.60
N ASN A 209 -16.76 -9.69 -7.01
CA ASN A 209 -16.76 -8.39 -7.65
C ASN A 209 -16.55 -8.48 -9.16
N ASP A 210 -17.02 -9.55 -9.82
CA ASP A 210 -16.80 -9.74 -11.26
C ASP A 210 -17.39 -8.61 -12.11
N ALA A 211 -18.59 -8.14 -11.75
CA ALA A 211 -19.25 -7.02 -12.42
C ALA A 211 -18.49 -5.69 -12.23
N ALA A 212 -17.94 -5.47 -11.03
CA ALA A 212 -17.11 -4.30 -10.74
C ALA A 212 -15.78 -4.35 -11.53
N LEU A 213 -15.19 -5.53 -11.64
CA LEU A 213 -13.99 -5.78 -12.44
C LEU A 213 -14.25 -5.54 -13.94
N ASP A 214 -15.36 -6.06 -14.47
CA ASP A 214 -15.78 -5.83 -15.86
C ASP A 214 -16.02 -4.35 -16.14
N TYR A 215 -16.69 -3.64 -15.22
CA TYR A 215 -16.86 -2.20 -15.33
C TYR A 215 -15.51 -1.48 -15.41
N ALA A 216 -14.59 -1.75 -14.49
CA ALA A 216 -13.28 -1.11 -14.45
C ALA A 216 -12.46 -1.38 -15.73
N ILE A 217 -12.52 -2.60 -16.27
CA ILE A 217 -11.88 -2.96 -17.55
C ILE A 217 -12.55 -2.22 -18.72
N SER A 218 -13.88 -2.12 -18.74
CA SER A 218 -14.64 -1.49 -19.82
C SER A 218 -14.36 0.01 -19.99
N ILE A 219 -14.03 0.69 -18.90
CA ILE A 219 -13.63 2.11 -18.90
C ILE A 219 -12.11 2.28 -19.01
N GLU A 220 -11.37 1.21 -19.31
CA GLU A 220 -9.90 1.15 -19.38
C GLU A 220 -9.19 1.63 -18.09
N ASN A 221 -9.85 1.56 -16.93
CA ASN A 221 -9.25 1.88 -15.65
C ASN A 221 -8.56 0.64 -15.06
N TYR A 222 -7.42 0.27 -15.64
CA TYR A 222 -6.68 -0.93 -15.24
C TYR A 222 -6.11 -0.87 -13.81
N GLY A 223 -5.88 0.35 -13.27
CA GLY A 223 -5.51 0.53 -11.87
C GLY A 223 -6.62 0.06 -10.93
N MET A 224 -7.86 0.53 -11.18
CA MET A 224 -9.05 0.10 -10.46
C MET A 224 -9.34 -1.39 -10.66
N ALA A 225 -9.17 -1.91 -11.88
CA ALA A 225 -9.32 -3.34 -12.15
C ALA A 225 -8.32 -4.18 -11.34
N SER A 226 -7.06 -3.74 -11.24
CA SER A 226 -6.03 -4.38 -10.43
C SER A 226 -6.31 -4.30 -8.93
N ASP A 227 -6.85 -3.17 -8.45
CA ASP A 227 -7.33 -2.99 -7.08
C ASP A 227 -8.40 -4.01 -6.69
N ILE A 228 -9.35 -4.27 -7.57
CA ILE A 228 -10.42 -5.25 -7.34
C ILE A 228 -9.86 -6.68 -7.43
N LEU A 229 -9.15 -7.00 -8.51
CA LEU A 229 -8.70 -8.35 -8.79
C LEU A 229 -7.67 -8.85 -7.76
N ARG A 230 -6.80 -7.99 -7.21
CA ARG A 230 -5.82 -8.43 -6.19
C ARG A 230 -6.49 -9.00 -4.95
N LEU A 231 -7.64 -8.45 -4.54
CA LEU A 231 -8.38 -8.92 -3.38
C LEU A 231 -9.02 -10.28 -3.65
N GLU A 232 -9.64 -10.47 -4.82
CA GLU A 232 -10.22 -11.75 -5.24
C GLU A 232 -9.16 -12.87 -5.27
N LEU A 233 -7.97 -12.55 -5.78
CA LEU A 233 -6.86 -13.50 -5.88
C LEU A 233 -6.31 -13.90 -4.51
N LEU A 234 -6.04 -12.92 -3.65
CA LEU A 234 -5.56 -13.16 -2.29
C LEU A 234 -6.62 -13.90 -1.45
N HIS A 235 -7.90 -13.57 -1.61
CA HIS A 235 -8.97 -14.25 -0.88
C HIS A 235 -9.08 -15.72 -1.30
N ARG A 236 -8.99 -16.00 -2.61
CA ARG A 236 -9.13 -17.34 -3.17
C ARG A 236 -7.90 -18.23 -2.97
N PHE A 237 -6.71 -17.68 -3.19
CA PHE A 237 -5.47 -18.46 -3.25
C PHE A 237 -4.49 -18.16 -2.13
N GLY A 238 -4.71 -17.08 -1.37
CA GLY A 238 -3.71 -16.52 -0.48
C GLY A 238 -2.46 -16.07 -1.23
N GLY A 239 -1.35 -16.00 -0.52
CA GLY A 239 -0.05 -15.66 -1.07
C GLY A 239 0.23 -14.17 -0.98
N LEU A 240 1.01 -13.69 -1.94
CA LEU A 240 1.55 -12.34 -1.99
C LEU A 240 1.16 -11.69 -3.30
N TYR A 241 0.43 -10.59 -3.23
CA TYR A 241 0.25 -9.69 -4.35
C TYR A 241 1.36 -8.64 -4.38
N VAL A 242 1.86 -8.32 -5.57
CA VAL A 242 2.86 -7.27 -5.79
C VAL A 242 2.56 -6.50 -7.08
N ASP A 243 2.59 -5.17 -7.05
CA ASP A 243 2.60 -4.36 -8.28
C ASP A 243 3.87 -4.65 -9.09
N ILE A 244 3.78 -4.51 -10.41
CA ILE A 244 4.85 -4.91 -11.35
C ILE A 244 6.12 -4.05 -11.28
N ASP A 245 6.11 -2.98 -10.48
CA ASP A 245 7.16 -1.99 -10.33
C ASP A 245 7.79 -1.99 -8.92
N TYR A 246 7.60 -3.07 -8.16
CA TYR A 246 8.35 -3.33 -6.93
C TYR A 246 9.62 -4.11 -7.21
N LEU A 247 10.74 -3.59 -6.74
CA LEU A 247 11.98 -4.34 -6.66
C LEU A 247 12.01 -5.19 -5.39
N CYS A 248 12.28 -6.47 -5.55
CA CYS A 248 12.55 -7.38 -4.45
C CYS A 248 14.02 -7.26 -4.03
N LEU A 249 14.26 -7.05 -2.74
CA LEU A 249 15.59 -6.87 -2.15
C LEU A 249 15.93 -7.97 -1.13
N GLY A 250 14.96 -8.83 -0.80
CA GLY A 250 15.15 -9.96 0.09
C GLY A 250 13.96 -10.91 0.07
N SER A 251 14.18 -12.13 0.57
CA SER A 251 13.11 -13.11 0.78
C SER A 251 12.09 -12.61 1.80
N LEU A 252 10.81 -12.90 1.55
CA LEU A 252 9.68 -12.67 2.46
C LEU A 252 9.22 -13.94 3.18
N GLU A 253 9.99 -15.03 3.10
CA GLU A 253 9.65 -16.32 3.72
C GLU A 253 9.28 -16.18 5.21
N ASP A 254 10.02 -15.38 5.97
CA ASP A 254 9.76 -15.19 7.41
C ASP A 254 8.38 -14.59 7.68
N PHE A 255 7.93 -13.66 6.82
CA PHE A 255 6.58 -13.07 6.94
C PHE A 255 5.49 -14.10 6.62
N HIS A 256 5.75 -15.01 5.69
CA HIS A 256 4.81 -16.08 5.35
C HIS A 256 4.64 -17.14 6.46
N HIS A 257 5.63 -17.28 7.35
CA HIS A 257 5.55 -18.13 8.54
C HIS A 257 4.93 -17.41 9.74
N SER A 258 5.12 -16.10 9.84
CA SER A 258 4.84 -15.36 11.09
C SER A 258 3.50 -14.64 11.10
N PHE A 259 2.92 -14.34 9.94
CA PHE A 259 1.71 -13.53 9.82
C PHE A 259 0.66 -14.20 8.95
N GLU A 260 -0.61 -13.97 9.25
CA GLU A 260 -1.74 -14.34 8.40
C GLU A 260 -2.06 -13.25 7.37
N PHE A 261 -1.64 -12.01 7.63
CA PHE A 261 -1.78 -10.87 6.72
C PHE A 261 -0.63 -9.89 6.95
N TYR A 262 -0.06 -9.32 5.89
CA TYR A 262 0.88 -8.22 6.02
C TYR A 262 0.80 -7.21 4.87
N CYS A 263 1.12 -5.95 5.19
CA CYS A 263 1.22 -4.83 4.24
C CYS A 263 2.18 -3.77 4.80
N GLY A 264 2.37 -2.66 4.07
CA GLY A 264 3.28 -1.59 4.48
C GLY A 264 2.64 -0.20 4.47
N CYS A 265 3.07 0.66 5.38
CA CYS A 265 2.80 2.09 5.36
C CYS A 265 3.45 2.73 4.12
N SER A 266 2.69 3.60 3.46
CA SER A 266 3.11 4.35 2.28
C SER A 266 4.02 5.54 2.64
N ASN A 267 5.09 5.76 1.89
CA ASN A 267 5.84 7.04 1.92
C ASN A 267 5.22 8.08 0.95
N THR A 268 3.97 8.46 1.22
CA THR A 268 3.17 9.34 0.35
C THR A 268 2.83 10.71 0.96
N GLY A 269 3.35 11.01 2.15
CA GLY A 269 3.16 12.29 2.84
C GLY A 269 1.80 12.41 3.54
N CYS A 270 1.18 11.29 3.90
CA CYS A 270 -0.05 11.19 4.69
C CYS A 270 -0.10 9.81 5.37
N VAL A 271 -1.01 9.61 6.33
CA VAL A 271 -1.29 8.28 6.89
C VAL A 271 -1.99 7.46 5.81
N GLU A 272 -1.28 6.49 5.26
CA GLU A 272 -1.77 5.63 4.19
C GLU A 272 -1.07 4.28 4.29
N ILE A 273 -1.85 3.21 4.14
CA ILE A 273 -1.35 1.85 3.97
C ILE A 273 -1.41 1.53 2.48
N ASN A 274 -0.28 1.11 1.92
CA ASN A 274 -0.17 0.84 0.50
C ASN A 274 -0.80 -0.51 0.16
N ASN A 275 -1.62 -0.56 -0.89
CA ASN A 275 -2.23 -1.81 -1.37
C ASN A 275 -1.42 -2.50 -2.50
N GLY A 276 -0.27 -1.95 -2.88
CA GLY A 276 0.62 -2.45 -3.95
C GLY A 276 1.50 -3.63 -3.57
N LEU A 277 1.59 -3.96 -2.27
CA LEU A 277 2.24 -5.17 -1.78
C LEU A 277 1.47 -5.68 -0.57
N VAL A 278 0.80 -6.82 -0.72
CA VAL A 278 -0.08 -7.39 0.33
C VAL A 278 0.12 -8.91 0.38
N GLY A 279 0.52 -9.42 1.54
CA GLY A 279 0.52 -10.85 1.84
C GLY A 279 -0.73 -11.22 2.63
N SER A 280 -1.35 -12.36 2.32
CA SER A 280 -2.50 -12.86 3.07
C SER A 280 -2.65 -14.37 2.94
N ARG A 281 -3.12 -15.02 4.00
CA ARG A 281 -3.68 -16.36 3.89
C ARG A 281 -4.98 -16.31 3.06
N PRO A 282 -5.40 -17.43 2.45
CA PRO A 282 -6.72 -17.52 1.85
C PRO A 282 -7.82 -17.24 2.89
N ASP A 283 -8.94 -16.68 2.44
CA ASP A 283 -10.13 -16.44 3.25
C ASP A 283 -9.88 -15.58 4.51
N HIS A 284 -9.01 -14.56 4.41
CA HIS A 284 -8.77 -13.63 5.51
C HIS A 284 -9.94 -12.62 5.65
N PRO A 285 -10.51 -12.39 6.86
CA PRO A 285 -11.65 -11.50 7.04
C PRO A 285 -11.45 -10.06 6.55
N LEU A 286 -10.24 -9.50 6.70
CA LEU A 286 -9.87 -8.19 6.12
C LEU A 286 -10.14 -8.13 4.60
N LEU A 287 -9.77 -9.18 3.85
CA LEU A 287 -10.00 -9.22 2.41
C LEU A 287 -11.50 -9.28 2.09
N LYS A 288 -12.22 -10.11 2.83
CA LYS A 288 -13.68 -10.25 2.65
C LYS A 288 -14.39 -8.92 2.91
N ASN A 289 -14.03 -8.20 3.98
CA ASN A 289 -14.61 -6.91 4.30
C ASN A 289 -14.36 -5.87 3.20
N MET A 290 -13.12 -5.78 2.69
CA MET A 290 -12.80 -4.90 1.56
C MET A 290 -13.58 -5.28 0.29
N MET A 291 -13.68 -6.58 -0.02
CA MET A 291 -14.46 -7.07 -1.16
C MET A 291 -15.96 -6.74 -1.02
N ASP A 292 -16.52 -6.87 0.18
CA ASP A 292 -17.91 -6.52 0.48
C ASP A 292 -18.15 -5.00 0.36
N GLU A 293 -17.22 -4.16 0.81
CA GLU A 293 -17.30 -2.69 0.65
C GLU A 293 -17.31 -2.28 -0.84
N ILE A 294 -16.43 -2.87 -1.66
CA ILE A 294 -16.41 -2.64 -3.11
C ILE A 294 -17.76 -3.03 -3.72
N HIS A 295 -18.26 -4.22 -3.39
CA HIS A 295 -19.53 -4.72 -3.91
C HIS A 295 -20.69 -3.79 -3.56
N LEU A 296 -20.75 -3.33 -2.31
CA LEU A 296 -21.78 -2.41 -1.84
C LEU A 296 -21.66 -1.03 -2.51
N TRP A 297 -20.46 -0.50 -2.69
CA TRP A 297 -20.26 0.77 -3.37
C TRP A 297 -20.72 0.72 -4.82
N PHE A 298 -20.38 -0.35 -5.56
CA PHE A 298 -20.82 -0.55 -6.94
C PHE A 298 -22.34 -0.72 -7.06
N LYS A 299 -22.97 -1.46 -6.13
CA LYS A 299 -24.43 -1.58 -6.07
C LYS A 299 -25.14 -0.26 -5.82
N LYS A 300 -24.57 0.61 -4.97
CA LYS A 300 -25.15 1.91 -4.60
C LYS A 300 -24.96 2.98 -5.67
N SER A 301 -23.93 2.87 -6.50
CA SER A 301 -23.50 3.98 -7.36
C SER A 301 -24.19 4.06 -8.73
N ASP A 302 -25.27 3.29 -8.95
CA ASP A 302 -25.97 3.14 -10.23
C ASP A 302 -25.08 2.76 -11.44
N PHE A 303 -23.79 2.44 -11.23
CA PHE A 303 -22.86 2.01 -12.29
C PHE A 303 -23.32 0.72 -12.99
N LEU A 304 -24.13 -0.07 -12.30
CA LEU A 304 -24.61 -1.39 -12.73
C LEU A 304 -26.08 -1.38 -13.22
N VAL A 305 -26.77 -0.23 -13.24
CA VAL A 305 -28.15 -0.18 -13.72
C VAL A 305 -28.15 -0.11 -15.24
N GLY A 306 -28.37 -1.28 -15.84
CA GLY A 306 -28.52 -1.49 -17.27
C GLY A 306 -28.91 -2.95 -17.54
N GLU A 307 -29.98 -3.43 -16.90
CA GLU A 307 -30.71 -4.60 -17.42
C GLU A 307 -31.46 -4.19 -18.69
N GLU A 308 -30.72 -3.95 -19.78
CA GLU A 308 -31.25 -4.15 -21.13
C GLU A 308 -30.32 -5.13 -21.83
N GLU A 309 -30.94 -6.14 -22.45
CA GLU A 309 -30.28 -7.25 -23.13
C GLU A 309 -29.00 -6.83 -23.86
N PHE A 310 -27.94 -7.60 -23.64
CA PHE A 310 -26.63 -7.47 -24.26
C PHE A 310 -26.72 -7.68 -25.78
N ALA A 311 -27.24 -6.68 -26.51
CA ALA A 311 -27.10 -6.58 -27.95
C ALA A 311 -25.66 -6.15 -28.26
N PRO A 312 -24.99 -6.76 -29.25
CA PRO A 312 -23.58 -6.46 -29.52
C PRO A 312 -23.45 -5.00 -29.97
N ARG A 313 -22.81 -4.16 -29.14
CA ARG A 313 -22.49 -2.78 -29.51
C ARG A 313 -21.43 -2.81 -30.62
N SER A 314 -21.83 -2.42 -31.82
CA SER A 314 -20.92 -2.21 -32.95
C SER A 314 -19.93 -1.08 -32.64
N GLU A 315 -18.72 -1.16 -33.20
CA GLU A 315 -17.58 -0.22 -33.05
C GLU A 315 -17.89 1.26 -33.40
N SER A 316 -19.09 1.58 -33.88
CA SER A 316 -19.49 2.90 -34.39
C SER A 316 -19.80 3.94 -33.32
N VAL A 317 -20.10 3.55 -32.07
CA VAL A 317 -20.54 4.50 -31.01
C VAL A 317 -19.36 5.27 -30.39
N SER A 318 -18.19 4.63 -30.26
CA SER A 318 -16.95 5.28 -29.79
C SER A 318 -16.52 6.39 -30.77
N PHE A 319 -16.60 6.11 -32.07
CA PHE A 319 -16.28 7.07 -33.12
C PHE A 319 -17.21 8.28 -33.14
N LEU A 320 -18.53 8.08 -32.95
CA LEU A 320 -19.51 9.16 -33.00
C LEU A 320 -19.35 10.18 -31.85
N SER A 321 -18.90 9.76 -30.67
CA SER A 321 -18.66 10.67 -29.54
C SER A 321 -17.60 11.75 -29.83
N SER A 322 -16.67 11.46 -30.73
CA SER A 322 -15.61 12.39 -31.16
C SER A 322 -16.07 13.45 -32.17
N PHE A 323 -17.31 13.35 -32.68
CA PHE A 323 -17.90 14.28 -33.65
C PHE A 323 -19.03 15.15 -33.08
N LEU A 324 -19.35 15.00 -31.80
CA LEU A 324 -20.41 15.78 -31.18
C LEU A 324 -19.88 17.14 -30.73
N ASP A 325 -20.61 18.20 -31.07
CA ASP A 325 -20.35 19.53 -30.54
C ASP A 325 -20.70 19.61 -29.03
N VAL A 326 -20.22 20.68 -28.39
CA VAL A 326 -20.36 20.91 -26.94
C VAL A 326 -21.83 20.93 -26.51
N GLU A 327 -22.74 21.38 -27.38
CA GLU A 327 -24.18 21.41 -27.13
C GLU A 327 -24.79 20.00 -27.16
N SER A 328 -24.41 19.17 -28.13
CA SER A 328 -24.90 17.78 -28.24
C SER A 328 -24.34 16.88 -27.13
N ALA A 329 -23.09 17.11 -26.70
CA ALA A 329 -22.50 16.44 -25.54
C ALA A 329 -23.20 16.87 -24.22
N SER A 330 -23.60 18.13 -24.11
CA SER A 330 -24.39 18.64 -22.98
C SER A 330 -25.80 18.03 -22.95
N ALA A 331 -26.46 17.90 -24.11
CA ALA A 331 -27.77 17.29 -24.23
C ALA A 331 -27.77 15.79 -23.87
N LEU A 332 -26.71 15.04 -24.20
CA LEU A 332 -26.52 13.64 -23.77
C LEU A 332 -26.26 13.49 -22.26
N LYS A 333 -25.66 14.52 -21.65
CA LYS A 333 -25.43 14.61 -20.20
C LYS A 333 -26.74 14.91 -19.45
N GLU A 334 -27.61 15.74 -20.04
CA GLU A 334 -28.97 16.02 -19.53
C GLU A 334 -29.94 14.86 -19.80
N ALA A 335 -29.73 14.06 -20.85
CA ALA A 335 -30.55 12.90 -21.20
C ALA A 335 -30.23 11.61 -20.40
N GLY A 336 -29.44 11.68 -19.33
CA GLY A 336 -29.24 10.57 -18.39
C GLY A 336 -28.49 9.35 -18.94
N THR A 337 -27.83 9.46 -20.10
CA THR A 337 -27.25 8.31 -20.82
C THR A 337 -25.73 8.13 -20.61
N LEU A 338 -25.08 9.01 -19.84
CA LEU A 338 -23.68 8.83 -19.43
C LEU A 338 -23.63 8.34 -17.99
N GLN A 339 -23.30 7.05 -17.82
CA GLN A 339 -22.90 6.50 -16.52
C GLN A 339 -21.80 7.39 -15.94
N LYS A 340 -21.99 7.86 -14.70
CA LYS A 340 -21.02 8.71 -14.02
C LYS A 340 -19.70 7.95 -13.90
N LEU A 341 -18.62 8.44 -14.53
CA LEU A 341 -17.30 7.83 -14.39
C LEU A 341 -16.73 8.10 -12.98
N PRO A 342 -16.12 7.10 -12.32
CA PRO A 342 -15.46 7.32 -11.03
C PRO A 342 -14.27 8.27 -11.19
N THR A 343 -14.12 9.19 -10.24
CA THR A 343 -12.95 10.07 -10.18
C THR A 343 -11.73 9.32 -9.65
N ASN A 344 -10.52 9.86 -9.86
CA ASN A 344 -9.31 9.31 -9.24
C ASN A 344 -9.41 9.24 -7.71
N SER A 345 -10.11 10.21 -7.09
CA SER A 345 -10.38 10.20 -5.66
C SER A 345 -11.30 9.03 -5.27
N ASP A 346 -12.32 8.76 -6.08
CA ASP A 346 -13.21 7.62 -5.85
C ASP A 346 -12.42 6.30 -5.94
N VAL A 347 -11.59 6.12 -6.97
CA VAL A 347 -10.76 4.90 -7.11
C VAL A 347 -9.84 4.72 -5.90
N ILE A 348 -9.08 5.75 -5.54
CA ILE A 348 -8.17 5.72 -4.39
C ILE A 348 -8.92 5.37 -3.10
N THR A 349 -10.12 5.91 -2.93
CA THR A 349 -10.91 5.77 -1.70
C THR A 349 -11.65 4.43 -1.64
N GLN A 350 -12.20 3.96 -2.76
CA GLN A 350 -13.20 2.88 -2.80
C GLN A 350 -12.63 1.53 -3.21
N THR A 351 -11.54 1.49 -3.98
CA THR A 351 -10.88 0.24 -4.37
C THR A 351 -9.39 0.23 -4.01
N GLY A 352 -8.78 1.41 -3.93
CA GLY A 352 -7.35 1.60 -3.76
C GLY A 352 -6.86 1.64 -2.30
N PRO A 353 -5.72 2.31 -2.04
CA PRO A 353 -5.08 2.31 -0.72
C PRO A 353 -5.94 2.95 0.38
N GLY A 354 -6.90 3.80 0.04
CA GLY A 354 -7.84 4.37 1.00
C GLY A 354 -8.77 3.34 1.63
N LEU A 355 -9.25 2.38 0.83
CA LEU A 355 -10.07 1.27 1.33
C LEU A 355 -9.28 0.41 2.33
N LEU A 356 -8.05 0.04 1.96
CA LEU A 356 -7.16 -0.73 2.83
C LEU A 356 -6.84 0.02 4.12
N THR A 357 -6.49 1.30 4.02
CA THR A 357 -6.16 2.16 5.17
C THR A 357 -7.34 2.24 6.14
N ARG A 358 -8.56 2.49 5.65
CA ARG A 358 -9.78 2.53 6.47
C ARG A 358 -10.09 1.19 7.12
N THR A 359 -10.06 0.11 6.34
CA THR A 359 -10.40 -1.23 6.82
C THR A 359 -9.48 -1.65 7.96
N ILE A 360 -8.17 -1.53 7.76
CA ILE A 360 -7.17 -1.85 8.78
C ILE A 360 -7.30 -0.92 9.99
N SER A 361 -7.42 0.38 9.78
CA SER A 361 -7.53 1.34 10.90
C SER A 361 -8.81 1.12 11.73
N ARG A 362 -9.91 0.69 11.11
CA ARG A 362 -11.15 0.38 11.85
C ARG A 362 -11.06 -0.96 12.57
N MET A 363 -10.58 -2.00 11.90
CA MET A 363 -10.60 -3.38 12.42
C MET A 363 -9.47 -3.66 13.42
N ILE A 364 -8.30 -3.06 13.24
CA ILE A 364 -7.14 -3.26 14.11
C ILE A 364 -7.09 -2.20 15.21
N VAL A 365 -7.38 -0.95 14.85
CA VAL A 365 -6.98 0.22 15.63
C VAL A 365 -8.12 0.81 16.46
N LEU A 366 -9.33 0.94 15.91
CA LEU A 366 -10.44 1.59 16.63
C LEU A 366 -11.35 0.64 17.39
N LYS A 367 -11.33 -0.68 17.10
CA LYS A 367 -12.35 -1.64 17.58
C LYS A 367 -13.77 -1.04 17.44
N ALA A 368 -13.99 -0.29 16.35
CA ALA A 368 -15.23 0.45 16.12
C ALA A 368 -16.41 -0.52 16.14
N ASP A 369 -17.57 -0.03 16.62
CA ASP A 369 -18.73 -0.82 17.09
C ASP A 369 -18.86 -2.23 16.50
N LYS A 370 -18.77 -3.19 17.42
CA LYS A 370 -18.49 -4.63 17.23
C LYS A 370 -19.49 -5.43 16.40
N GLU A 371 -20.55 -4.82 15.87
CA GLU A 371 -21.68 -5.58 15.29
C GLU A 371 -21.56 -5.86 13.79
N GLU A 372 -20.77 -5.07 13.03
CA GLU A 372 -20.68 -5.22 11.56
C GLU A 372 -19.34 -5.78 11.03
N LEU A 373 -18.28 -5.79 11.86
CA LEU A 373 -16.94 -6.22 11.42
C LEU A 373 -16.64 -7.66 11.87
N ASP A 374 -16.26 -8.51 10.91
CA ASP A 374 -15.80 -9.86 11.19
C ASP A 374 -14.38 -9.83 11.78
N LEU A 375 -14.29 -9.94 13.11
CA LEU A 375 -13.05 -9.95 13.87
C LEU A 375 -12.62 -11.39 14.24
N SER A 376 -12.96 -12.39 13.41
CA SER A 376 -12.60 -13.80 13.63
C SER A 376 -11.13 -14.15 13.38
N PHE A 377 -10.22 -13.17 13.40
CA PHE A 377 -8.78 -13.33 13.27
C PHE A 377 -8.04 -12.73 14.46
N ASP A 378 -6.81 -13.18 14.70
CA ASP A 378 -5.94 -12.60 15.72
C ASP A 378 -5.24 -11.35 15.18
N PRO A 379 -5.49 -10.15 15.74
CA PRO A 379 -4.77 -8.95 15.32
C PRO A 379 -3.25 -9.08 15.45
N GLY A 380 -2.75 -9.92 16.38
CA GLY A 380 -1.32 -10.19 16.53
C GLY A 380 -0.67 -10.86 15.31
N LEU A 381 -1.46 -11.50 14.46
CA LEU A 381 -1.01 -12.13 13.21
C LEU A 381 -1.18 -11.21 11.99
N VAL A 382 -1.54 -9.94 12.19
CA VAL A 382 -1.64 -8.95 11.13
C VAL A 382 -0.53 -7.91 11.26
N ALA A 383 0.37 -7.87 10.28
CA ALA A 383 1.48 -6.91 10.28
C ALA A 383 1.20 -5.70 9.37
N VAL A 384 1.24 -4.51 9.96
CA VAL A 384 1.40 -3.25 9.21
C VAL A 384 2.81 -2.77 9.45
N LEU A 385 3.67 -2.95 8.44
CA LEU A 385 5.08 -2.63 8.54
C LEU A 385 5.34 -1.14 8.23
N PRO A 386 6.32 -0.50 8.89
CA PRO A 386 6.72 0.85 8.56
C PRO A 386 7.24 0.96 7.13
N SER A 387 7.22 2.18 6.59
CA SER A 387 7.53 2.45 5.18
C SER A 387 8.94 2.00 4.78
N SER A 388 9.88 1.94 5.71
CA SER A 388 11.24 1.41 5.54
C SER A 388 11.32 -0.02 4.98
N TYR A 389 10.31 -0.87 5.20
CA TYR A 389 10.31 -2.26 4.74
C TYR A 389 10.01 -2.41 3.24
N PHE A 390 9.00 -1.69 2.73
CA PHE A 390 8.47 -1.86 1.37
C PHE A 390 8.40 -0.57 0.54
N HIS A 391 8.33 0.58 1.21
CA HIS A 391 8.11 1.90 0.62
C HIS A 391 9.16 2.95 1.04
N PRO A 392 10.45 2.61 1.20
CA PRO A 392 11.40 3.57 1.75
C PRO A 392 11.64 4.76 0.80
N PHE A 393 11.41 4.55 -0.50
CA PHE A 393 11.54 5.58 -1.52
C PHE A 393 10.30 6.50 -1.55
N PRO A 394 10.43 7.83 -1.33
CA PRO A 394 9.28 8.75 -1.32
C PRO A 394 8.63 8.94 -2.68
N ASN A 395 7.30 8.81 -2.76
CA ASN A 395 6.61 8.88 -4.06
C ASN A 395 6.64 10.25 -4.75
N HIS A 396 6.93 11.36 -4.06
CA HIS A 396 7.06 12.69 -4.70
C HIS A 396 8.34 12.82 -5.52
N LEU A 397 9.36 12.01 -5.21
CA LEU A 397 10.63 12.03 -5.93
C LEU A 397 10.58 11.27 -7.25
N ARG A 398 9.51 10.52 -7.53
CA ARG A 398 9.34 9.74 -8.77
C ARG A 398 9.50 10.57 -10.04
N LYS A 399 9.03 11.82 -10.03
CA LYS A 399 9.11 12.74 -11.19
C LYS A 399 10.53 13.16 -11.50
N ASN A 400 11.31 13.48 -10.47
CA ASN A 400 12.71 13.90 -10.59
C ASN A 400 13.63 12.78 -11.11
N LEU A 401 13.12 11.55 -11.07
CA LEU A 401 13.85 10.33 -11.32
C LEU A 401 13.57 9.71 -12.69
N ALA A 402 12.37 9.91 -13.25
CA ALA A 402 12.01 9.42 -14.58
C ALA A 402 12.89 10.02 -15.70
N GLU A 403 13.50 11.19 -15.44
CA GLU A 403 14.35 11.92 -16.38
C GLU A 403 15.86 11.68 -16.14
N ASN A 404 16.22 10.82 -15.17
CA ASN A 404 17.59 10.70 -14.69
C ASN A 404 18.26 9.37 -15.10
N THR A 405 19.47 9.44 -15.66
CA THR A 405 20.25 8.26 -16.07
C THR A 405 20.78 7.43 -14.90
N ASP A 406 20.92 8.05 -13.71
CA ASP A 406 21.44 7.41 -12.50
C ASP A 406 20.31 7.03 -11.52
N PHE A 407 19.09 6.81 -12.05
CA PHE A 407 17.88 6.45 -11.30
C PHE A 407 18.13 5.43 -10.18
N LEU A 408 18.76 4.31 -10.53
CA LEU A 408 18.99 3.21 -9.59
C LEU A 408 19.90 3.60 -8.43
N ASP A 409 20.93 4.41 -8.68
CA ASP A 409 21.88 4.81 -7.64
C ASP A 409 21.28 5.85 -6.69
N GLN A 410 20.29 6.62 -7.15
CA GLN A 410 19.51 7.50 -6.27
C GLN A 410 18.54 6.72 -5.39
N VAL A 411 17.84 5.74 -5.97
CA VAL A 411 16.87 4.91 -5.24
C VAL A 411 17.55 4.04 -4.19
N LYS A 412 18.76 3.51 -4.48
CA LYS A 412 19.55 2.71 -3.53
C LYS A 412 19.86 3.43 -2.22
N LYS A 413 19.90 4.77 -2.22
CA LYS A 413 20.17 5.56 -1.00
C LYS A 413 19.10 5.35 0.06
N PHE A 414 17.88 5.02 -0.34
CA PHE A 414 16.75 4.78 0.57
C PHE A 414 16.72 3.35 1.13
N ILE A 415 17.58 2.46 0.65
CA ILE A 415 17.60 1.06 1.12
C ILE A 415 18.30 0.98 2.47
N VAL A 416 17.59 0.46 3.47
CA VAL A 416 18.16 0.07 4.76
C VAL A 416 18.51 -1.42 4.69
N PRO A 417 19.80 -1.81 4.59
CA PRO A 417 20.17 -3.20 4.24
C PRO A 417 19.65 -4.27 5.20
N THR A 418 19.43 -3.93 6.46
CA THR A 418 18.94 -4.85 7.50
C THR A 418 17.43 -4.98 7.55
N GLU A 419 16.69 -4.17 6.78
CA GLU A 419 15.26 -3.98 7.00
C GLU A 419 14.46 -3.98 5.69
N THR A 420 14.90 -3.21 4.70
CA THR A 420 14.18 -3.06 3.43
C THR A 420 14.16 -4.39 2.68
N LYS A 421 12.94 -4.91 2.46
CA LYS A 421 12.71 -6.16 1.72
C LYS A 421 12.20 -5.93 0.31
N ALA A 422 11.49 -4.83 0.09
CA ALA A 422 11.06 -4.42 -1.23
C ALA A 422 11.15 -2.91 -1.38
N LEU A 423 11.16 -2.45 -2.62
CA LEU A 423 11.19 -1.03 -2.93
C LEU A 423 10.22 -0.74 -4.07
N HIS A 424 9.17 0.01 -3.75
CA HIS A 424 8.21 0.52 -4.72
C HIS A 424 8.82 1.66 -5.56
N LEU A 425 8.79 1.52 -6.89
CA LEU A 425 9.33 2.54 -7.80
C LEU A 425 8.32 3.65 -8.14
N TRP A 426 7.05 3.48 -7.76
CA TRP A 426 5.96 4.41 -8.06
C TRP A 426 5.82 4.69 -9.56
N GLY A 427 6.00 3.65 -10.38
CA GLY A 427 5.61 3.68 -11.77
C GLY A 427 4.15 4.14 -11.88
N CYS A 428 3.84 4.89 -12.93
CA CYS A 428 2.46 5.25 -13.25
C CYS A 428 2.19 4.98 -14.74
N SER A 429 2.95 4.06 -15.35
CA SER A 429 2.90 3.77 -16.80
C SER A 429 1.54 3.24 -17.27
N TRP A 430 0.66 2.86 -16.34
CA TRP A 430 -0.73 2.45 -16.59
C TRP A 430 -1.75 3.60 -16.48
N GLN A 431 -1.37 4.78 -15.97
CA GLN A 431 -2.24 5.95 -15.88
C GLN A 431 -2.11 6.74 -17.19
N LYS A 432 -3.17 6.76 -18.02
CA LYS A 432 -3.24 7.57 -19.25
C LYS A 432 -3.56 9.03 -18.94
#